data_AF-A0A1X7SNH5-F1
#
_entry.id   AF-A0A1X7SNH5-F1
#
_cell.length_a   1.000
_cell.length_b   1.000
_cell.length_c   1.000
_cell.angle_alpha   90.00
_cell.angle_beta   90.00
_cell.angle_gamma   90.00
#
_symmetry.space_group_name_H-M   'P 1'
#
loop_
_entity.id
_entity.type
_entity.pdbx_description
1 polymer ?
#
loop_
_entity_poly.entity_id
_entity_poly.type
_entity_poly.pdbx_seq_one_letter_code
_entity_poly.pdbx_strand_id
1 'polypeptide(L)'
;KFSPDGKFVGQFGTEGSGPGQLNWPTGIAIDAAVTGLVYVSERGNHRISVFTSDGAFVRKFGSEGRSIDQFYNPYGLAFDKDGLLHTCSIFM
;
A
#
# COMPACT_ATOMS: atom_id res chain seq x y z
N LYS A 1 11.25 3.86 7.36
CA LYS A 1 12.36 3.49 6.46
C LYS A 1 13.63 3.44 7.27
N PHE A 2 14.36 2.34 7.14
CA PHE A 2 15.64 2.14 7.79
C PHE A 2 16.66 1.73 6.73
N SER A 3 17.91 2.11 6.91
CA SER A 3 19.02 1.61 6.11
C SER A 3 19.32 0.13 6.44
N PRO A 4 20.13 -0.58 5.63
CA PRO A 4 20.49 -1.98 5.91
C PRO A 4 21.20 -2.20 7.26
N ASP A 5 21.88 -1.19 7.80
CA ASP A 5 22.49 -1.19 9.13
C ASP A 5 21.52 -0.75 10.25
N GLY A 6 20.23 -0.57 9.94
CA GLY A 6 19.18 -0.31 10.91
C GLY A 6 19.02 1.15 11.36
N LYS A 7 19.66 2.11 10.69
CA LYS A 7 19.51 3.54 11.02
C LYS A 7 18.22 4.11 10.44
N PHE A 8 17.55 4.98 11.19
CA PHE A 8 16.36 5.66 10.71
C PHE A 8 16.69 6.59 9.53
N VAL A 9 15.94 6.45 8.44
CA VAL A 9 16.09 7.28 7.23
C VAL A 9 14.89 8.20 7.03
N GLY A 10 13.70 7.76 7.43
CA GLY A 10 12.50 8.55 7.27
C GLY A 10 11.22 7.75 7.47
N GLN A 11 10.10 8.46 7.51
CA GLN A 11 8.76 7.88 7.60
C GLN A 11 7.80 8.72 6.75
N PHE A 12 6.66 8.14 6.41
CA PHE A 12 5.61 8.82 5.68
C PHE A 12 4.26 8.25 6.13
N GLY A 13 3.19 9.00 5.83
CA GLY A 13 1.86 8.69 6.30
C GLY A 13 1.55 9.31 7.66
N THR A 14 0.29 9.69 7.85
CA THR A 14 -0.32 10.07 9.14
C THR A 14 -1.64 9.33 9.28
N GLU A 15 -2.19 9.23 10.49
CA GLU A 15 -3.47 8.55 10.69
C GLU A 15 -4.62 9.28 9.97
N GLY A 16 -5.50 8.51 9.32
CA GLY A 16 -6.75 9.02 8.75
C GLY A 16 -7.11 8.42 7.40
N SER A 17 -8.01 9.10 6.69
CA SER A 17 -8.59 8.62 5.42
C SER A 17 -8.34 9.57 4.23
N GLY A 18 -7.74 10.73 4.46
CA GLY A 18 -7.35 11.70 3.44
C GLY A 18 -6.19 11.24 2.54
N PRO A 19 -5.82 12.04 1.52
CA PRO A 19 -4.62 11.83 0.71
C PRO A 19 -3.36 11.80 1.59
N GLY A 20 -2.55 10.76 1.42
CA GLY A 20 -1.34 10.55 2.22
C GLY A 20 -1.58 10.13 3.67
N GLN A 21 -2.83 10.06 4.12
CA GLN A 21 -3.18 9.45 5.40
C GLN A 21 -3.41 7.94 5.24
N LEU A 22 -3.11 7.19 6.28
CA LEU A 22 -3.23 5.74 6.35
C LEU A 22 -4.14 5.34 7.51
N ASN A 23 -4.97 4.32 7.31
CA ASN A 23 -5.76 3.71 8.38
C ASN A 23 -5.53 2.19 8.40
N TRP A 24 -4.95 1.70 9.50
CA TRP A 24 -4.53 0.31 9.69
C TRP A 24 -3.79 -0.28 8.48
N PRO A 25 -2.61 0.27 8.10
CA PRO A 25 -1.81 -0.31 7.05
C PRO A 25 -1.32 -1.73 7.44
N THR A 26 -1.51 -2.71 6.57
CA THR A 26 -1.26 -4.14 6.86
C THR A 26 -0.18 -4.77 5.99
N GLY A 27 0.06 -4.24 4.80
CA GLY A 27 1.05 -4.75 3.85
C GLY A 27 1.69 -3.66 3.03
N ILE A 28 2.89 -3.94 2.51
CA ILE A 28 3.68 -3.03 1.69
C ILE A 28 4.37 -3.80 0.57
N ALA A 29 4.34 -3.27 -0.64
CA ALA A 29 5.11 -3.77 -1.78
C ALA A 29 5.76 -2.61 -2.52
N ILE A 30 6.93 -2.86 -3.13
CA ILE A 30 7.66 -1.86 -3.91
C ILE A 30 7.79 -2.40 -5.32
N ASP A 31 7.31 -1.64 -6.29
CA ASP A 31 7.54 -1.91 -7.71
C ASP A 31 8.95 -1.42 -8.09
N ALA A 32 9.96 -2.10 -7.55
CA ALA A 32 11.36 -1.68 -7.71
C ALA A 32 11.88 -1.87 -9.14
N ALA A 33 11.24 -2.74 -9.93
CA ALA A 33 11.69 -3.07 -11.27
C ALA A 33 11.29 -2.01 -12.31
N VAL A 34 10.15 -1.33 -12.13
CA VAL A 34 9.60 -0.42 -13.15
C VAL A 34 9.53 1.02 -12.66
N THR A 35 8.88 1.28 -11.53
CA THR A 35 8.52 2.67 -11.14
C THR A 35 9.17 3.17 -9.86
N GLY A 36 9.63 2.28 -8.97
CA GLY A 36 10.07 2.62 -7.62
C GLY A 36 8.93 3.07 -6.69
N LEU A 37 7.67 2.92 -7.11
CA LEU A 37 6.50 3.28 -6.30
C LEU A 37 6.28 2.27 -5.17
N VAL A 38 5.76 2.79 -4.06
CA VAL A 38 5.46 2.06 -2.84
C VAL A 38 3.95 1.91 -2.70
N TYR A 39 3.47 0.69 -2.61
CA TYR A 39 2.07 0.33 -2.50
C TYR A 39 1.79 -0.16 -1.09
N VAL A 40 0.76 0.37 -0.45
CA VAL A 40 0.39 0.06 0.93
C VAL A 40 -1.07 -0.36 0.96
N SER A 41 -1.35 -1.55 1.49
CA SER A 41 -2.72 -2.00 1.75
C SER A 41 -3.21 -1.43 3.07
N GLU A 42 -4.39 -0.85 3.05
CA GLU A 42 -5.02 -0.21 4.21
C GLU A 42 -6.26 -0.99 4.58
N ARG A 43 -6.17 -1.75 5.68
CA ARG A 43 -7.31 -2.51 6.19
C ARG A 43 -8.45 -1.60 6.61
N GLY A 44 -8.15 -0.49 7.29
CA GLY A 44 -9.18 0.41 7.83
C GLY A 44 -9.83 1.31 6.78
N ASN A 45 -9.15 1.57 5.66
CA ASN A 45 -9.71 2.35 4.54
C ASN A 45 -10.16 1.48 3.36
N HIS A 46 -10.02 0.16 3.44
CA HIS A 46 -10.40 -0.80 2.40
C HIS A 46 -9.86 -0.43 1.01
N ARG A 47 -8.58 -0.06 0.95
CA ARG A 47 -7.95 0.46 -0.27
C ARG A 47 -6.47 0.14 -0.33
N ILE A 48 -5.87 0.39 -1.48
CA ILE A 48 -4.42 0.46 -1.66
C ILE A 48 -4.03 1.93 -1.88
N SER A 49 -3.09 2.44 -1.10
CA SER A 49 -2.46 3.74 -1.33
C SER A 49 -1.09 3.59 -1.97
N VAL A 50 -0.78 4.50 -2.88
CA VAL A 50 0.46 4.51 -3.67
C VAL A 50 1.24 5.77 -3.33
N PHE A 51 2.52 5.58 -3.05
CA PHE A 51 3.46 6.63 -2.70
C PHE A 51 4.70 6.56 -3.59
N THR A 52 5.39 7.67 -3.72
CA THR A 52 6.77 7.70 -4.23
C THR A 52 7.75 7.07 -3.24
N SER A 53 8.95 6.75 -3.69
CA SER A 53 10.01 6.17 -2.85
C SER A 53 10.48 7.10 -1.72
N ASP A 54 10.27 8.41 -1.82
CA ASP A 54 10.51 9.41 -0.76
C ASP A 54 9.30 9.60 0.17
N GLY A 55 8.11 9.13 -0.23
CA GLY A 55 6.92 9.04 0.63
C GLY A 55 5.82 10.08 0.33
N ALA A 56 5.88 10.76 -0.81
CA ALA A 56 4.80 11.61 -1.28
C ALA A 56 3.63 10.76 -1.79
N PHE A 57 2.41 11.15 -1.44
CA PHE A 57 1.21 10.46 -1.91
C PHE A 57 1.02 10.68 -3.42
N VAL A 58 0.80 9.60 -4.16
CA VAL A 58 0.56 9.63 -5.60
C VAL A 58 -0.93 9.46 -5.89
N ARG A 59 -1.51 8.36 -5.41
CA ARG A 59 -2.91 8.00 -5.65
C ARG A 59 -3.37 6.91 -4.69
N LYS A 60 -4.67 6.63 -4.72
CA LYS A 60 -5.29 5.47 -4.06
C LYS A 60 -6.26 4.80 -5.02
N PHE A 61 -6.52 3.53 -4.82
CA PHE A 61 -7.55 2.78 -5.54
C PHE A 61 -8.17 1.72 -4.64
N GLY A 62 -9.40 1.33 -4.98
CA GLY A 62 -10.23 0.49 -4.13
C GLY A 62 -11.20 1.25 -3.24
N SER A 63 -12.28 0.58 -2.89
CA SER A 63 -13.24 0.98 -1.85
C SER A 63 -13.70 -0.26 -1.10
N GLU A 64 -14.36 -0.07 0.04
CA GLU A 64 -15.00 -1.19 0.73
C GLU A 64 -15.98 -1.94 -0.18
N GLY A 65 -15.88 -3.26 -0.17
CA GLY A 65 -16.84 -4.15 -0.81
C GLY A 65 -16.23 -5.44 -1.32
N ARG A 66 -17.02 -6.21 -2.09
CA ARG A 66 -16.66 -7.54 -2.61
C ARG A 66 -16.78 -7.65 -4.13
N SER A 67 -17.01 -6.53 -4.82
CA SER A 67 -17.11 -6.48 -6.28
C SER A 67 -15.74 -6.23 -6.93
N ILE A 68 -15.70 -6.23 -8.26
CA ILE A 68 -14.52 -5.77 -9.01
C ILE A 68 -14.09 -4.38 -8.52
N ASP A 69 -12.78 -4.17 -8.42
CA ASP A 69 -12.15 -2.94 -7.92
C ASP A 69 -12.50 -2.56 -6.47
N GLN A 70 -13.10 -3.46 -5.69
CA GLN A 70 -13.35 -3.28 -4.25
C GLN A 70 -12.45 -4.19 -3.41
N PHE A 71 -12.20 -3.77 -2.17
CA PHE A 71 -11.47 -4.56 -1.18
C PHE A 71 -12.27 -4.72 0.10
N TYR A 72 -12.10 -5.87 0.74
CA TYR A 72 -12.60 -6.12 2.08
C TYR A 72 -11.45 -6.55 2.96
N ASN A 73 -10.94 -5.64 3.79
CA ASN A 73 -9.76 -5.86 4.62
C ASN A 73 -8.55 -6.39 3.81
N PRO A 74 -7.95 -5.59 2.90
CA PRO A 74 -6.78 -6.05 2.16
C PRO A 74 -5.58 -6.26 3.11
N TYR A 75 -4.77 -7.30 2.84
CA TYR A 75 -3.59 -7.65 3.63
C TYR A 75 -2.31 -7.66 2.80
N GLY A 76 -1.80 -8.82 2.43
CA GLY A 76 -0.52 -8.95 1.75
C GLY A 76 -0.56 -8.36 0.36
N LEU A 77 0.53 -7.71 -0.03
CA LEU A 77 0.78 -7.21 -1.38
C LEU A 77 2.06 -7.83 -1.91
N ALA A 78 2.06 -8.24 -3.18
CA ALA A 78 3.25 -8.71 -3.86
C ALA A 78 3.19 -8.39 -5.35
N PHE A 79 4.34 -8.04 -5.94
CA PHE A 79 4.47 -7.98 -7.39
C PHE A 79 4.96 -9.32 -7.92
N ASP A 80 4.43 -9.77 -9.05
CA ASP A 80 5.03 -10.87 -9.80
C ASP A 80 6.12 -10.38 -10.76
N LYS A 81 6.74 -11.32 -11.48
CA LYS A 81 7.82 -11.05 -12.43
C LYS A 81 7.40 -10.19 -13.62
N ASP A 82 6.10 -10.10 -13.89
CA ASP A 82 5.53 -9.34 -15.01
C ASP A 82 5.04 -7.95 -14.55
N GLY A 83 5.23 -7.62 -13.27
CA GLY A 83 4.86 -6.32 -12.70
C GLY A 83 3.39 -6.24 -12.29
N LEU A 84 2.67 -7.36 -12.21
CA LEU A 84 1.29 -7.35 -11.73
C LEU A 84 1.27 -7.35 -10.19
N LEU A 85 0.48 -6.46 -9.61
CA LEU A 85 0.24 -6.40 -8.17
C LEU A 85 -0.83 -7.42 -7.77
N HIS A 86 -0.44 -8.37 -6.93
CA HIS A 86 -1.33 -9.32 -6.27
C HIS A 86 -1.67 -8.87 -4.86
N THR A 87 -2.91 -9.08 -4.44
CA THR A 87 -3.39 -8.79 -3.09
C THR A 87 -4.25 -9.94 -2.57
N CYS A 88 -4.15 -10.24 -1.29
CA CYS A 88 -5.08 -11.14 -0.62
C CYS A 88 -6.03 -10.34 0.28
N SER A 89 -7.32 -10.59 0.13
CA SER A 89 -8.38 -10.05 0.98
C SER A 89 -9.09 -11.22 1.65
N ILE A 90 -9.42 -11.08 2.93
CA ILE A 90 -10.16 -12.13 3.65
C ILE A 90 -11.63 -12.05 3.24
N PHE A 91 -12.13 -13.11 2.63
CA PHE A 91 -13.55 -13.36 2.54
C PHE A 91 -13.99 -14.08 3.81
N MET A 92 -14.74 -13.37 4.67
CA MET A 92 -15.71 -14.01 5.56
C MET A 92 -17.10 -13.54 5.14
#